data_AF-A0A4P6JTF4-F1
#
_entry.id   AF-A0A4P6JTF4-F1
#
_cell.length_a   1.000
_cell.length_b   1.000
_cell.length_c   1.000
_cell.angle_alpha   90.00
_cell.angle_beta   90.00
_cell.angle_gamma   90.00
#
_symmetry.space_group_name_H-M   'P 1'
#
loop_
_entity.id
_entity.type
_entity.pdbx_description
1 polymer ?
#
loop_
_entity_poly.entity_id
_entity_poly.type
_entity_poly.pdbx_seq_one_letter_code
_entity_poly.pdbx_strand_id
1 'polypeptide(L)'
;MVMRIWLRRSVLKPSLSKLFLLLLLCALCAACARDGATAAPVATASPSAHGGQPSTALQLSGLLKQPASLSLANLQSFPKVSVSVNAKPIGAHTFAGTLLYDVLQQAGVVTESARKNDLLRKAVVVTGSDGYAVAIAWGELDPAFAQKKILLAYEEDGKPLPAADGFARLVVPGDLMAGRYVSNVVSVLVRDPGVWPAPAQRQATSAFFLVGQLKTPARYDLAALKALKTSEVIIKGVTYSGVLLDDLLQHAGMQLKAKKNDFLHKGIVAVGSDGYSCVIADGEIQPHFGNVQILVAFAANGKPLAESDGFARIVVPGDQKMGRFISNLQELQVVELAA
;
A
#
# COMPACT_ATOMS: atom_id res chain seq x y z
N MET A 1 65.91 1.34 2.02
CA MET A 1 64.84 0.68 1.25
C MET A 1 63.73 1.72 1.03
N VAL A 2 63.48 2.02 -0.23
CA VAL A 2 62.81 3.18 -0.87
C VAL A 2 61.90 4.08 0.00
N MET A 3 62.32 5.35 0.11
CA MET A 3 61.61 6.49 0.68
C MET A 3 60.89 7.25 -0.45
N ARG A 4 59.58 7.52 -0.34
CA ARG A 4 58.84 8.41 -1.24
C ARG A 4 58.05 9.46 -0.45
N ILE A 5 58.42 10.71 -0.69
CA ILE A 5 57.82 11.96 -0.24
C ILE A 5 56.55 12.24 -1.08
N TRP A 6 55.45 12.69 -0.46
CA TRP A 6 54.50 13.61 -1.08
C TRP A 6 53.89 14.56 -0.03
N LEU A 7 54.14 15.86 -0.25
CA LEU A 7 53.45 16.99 0.38
C LEU A 7 52.00 17.08 -0.13
N ARG A 8 51.06 17.54 0.70
CA ARG A 8 50.28 18.79 0.44
C ARG A 8 49.26 19.14 1.55
N ARG A 9 49.58 20.26 2.17
CA ARG A 9 48.74 21.47 2.39
C ARG A 9 47.49 21.38 3.26
N SER A 10 47.64 22.02 4.41
CA SER A 10 46.63 22.46 5.35
C SER A 10 46.18 23.92 5.08
N VAL A 11 45.02 24.26 5.67
CA VAL A 11 44.52 25.59 6.09
C VAL A 11 43.92 26.50 5.00
N LEU A 12 42.61 26.80 5.10
CA LEU A 12 42.07 28.06 5.66
C LEU A 12 40.53 28.11 5.53
N LYS A 13 39.85 28.25 6.68
CA LYS A 13 38.53 28.90 6.80
C LYS A 13 38.77 30.39 7.05
N PRO A 14 37.86 31.28 6.64
CA PRO A 14 37.65 32.52 7.37
C PRO A 14 36.24 32.62 7.93
N SER A 15 36.17 33.17 9.13
CA SER A 15 34.98 33.48 9.91
C SER A 15 34.69 34.99 9.91
N LEU A 16 33.46 35.31 10.32
CA LEU A 16 33.06 36.47 11.14
C LEU A 16 32.87 37.85 10.46
N SER A 17 31.58 38.25 10.43
CA SER A 17 31.01 39.32 11.27
C SER A 17 30.73 40.73 10.68
N LYS A 18 29.65 41.30 11.24
CA LYS A 18 29.21 42.72 11.36
C LYS A 18 28.27 43.18 10.23
N LEU A 19 26.95 43.30 10.47
CA LEU A 19 26.22 44.29 11.29
C LEU A 19 26.40 45.72 10.77
N PHE A 20 25.39 46.28 10.10
CA PHE A 20 25.07 47.72 10.17
C PHE A 20 23.60 47.99 9.83
N LEU A 21 23.00 48.84 10.65
CA LEU A 21 21.63 49.34 10.71
C LEU A 21 21.62 50.81 10.22
N LEU A 22 20.58 51.28 9.52
CA LEU A 22 20.00 52.65 9.51
C LEU A 22 19.07 52.80 8.26
N LEU A 23 17.75 52.96 8.39
CA LEU A 23 16.90 54.15 8.65
C LEU A 23 16.39 54.89 7.38
N LEU A 24 15.04 54.86 7.25
CA LEU A 24 14.07 55.87 6.78
C LEU A 24 14.37 56.82 5.60
N LEU A 25 13.41 56.93 4.67
CA LEU A 25 12.81 58.23 4.30
C LEU A 25 11.39 58.07 3.70
N CYS A 26 10.46 58.91 4.17
CA CYS A 26 9.09 59.14 3.67
C CYS A 26 9.06 59.95 2.36
N ALA A 27 7.99 59.81 1.56
CA ALA A 27 7.09 60.93 1.18
C ALA A 27 5.95 60.49 0.22
N LEU A 28 4.80 61.13 0.40
CA LEU A 28 3.46 60.96 -0.22
C LEU A 28 3.30 61.65 -1.60
N CYS A 29 2.26 61.23 -2.36
CA CYS A 29 1.22 62.04 -3.04
C CYS A 29 0.23 61.07 -3.77
N ALA A 30 -1.05 60.89 -3.36
CA ALA A 30 -2.29 61.64 -3.67
C ALA A 30 -2.58 61.80 -5.18
N ALA A 31 -3.78 61.61 -5.78
CA ALA A 31 -5.14 61.16 -5.42
C ALA A 31 -6.00 61.05 -6.73
N CYS A 32 -7.32 60.81 -6.60
CA CYS A 32 -8.43 60.85 -7.60
C CYS A 32 -8.79 59.49 -8.26
N ALA A 33 -10.04 59.04 -8.38
CA ALA A 33 -11.36 59.53 -7.95
C ALA A 33 -12.41 58.37 -8.07
N ARG A 34 -13.45 58.43 -7.21
CA ARG A 34 -14.91 58.15 -7.43
C ARG A 34 -15.37 56.86 -8.14
N ASP A 35 -16.19 56.04 -7.46
CA ASP A 35 -17.67 56.08 -7.48
C ASP A 35 -18.26 54.79 -6.88
N GLY A 36 -19.43 54.93 -6.25
CA GLY A 36 -20.07 53.90 -5.43
C GLY A 36 -20.83 52.83 -6.21
N ALA A 37 -20.91 51.65 -5.62
CA ALA A 37 -22.02 50.72 -5.78
C ALA A 37 -22.04 49.77 -4.57
N THR A 38 -23.07 49.88 -3.73
CA THR A 38 -23.43 48.89 -2.71
C THR A 38 -23.89 47.61 -3.40
N ALA A 39 -23.05 46.57 -3.39
CA ALA A 39 -23.45 45.22 -3.78
C ALA A 39 -23.83 44.41 -2.53
N ALA A 40 -25.02 43.84 -2.55
CA ALA A 40 -25.53 42.90 -1.55
C ALA A 40 -24.59 41.70 -1.37
N PRO A 41 -24.58 41.03 -0.19
CA PRO A 41 -23.76 39.84 0.00
C PRO A 41 -24.29 38.73 -0.92
N VAL A 42 -23.54 38.42 -1.97
CA VAL A 42 -23.73 37.20 -2.74
C VAL A 42 -23.39 36.06 -1.78
N ALA A 43 -24.40 35.26 -1.44
CA ALA A 43 -24.21 33.99 -0.77
C ALA A 43 -23.22 33.16 -1.60
N THR A 44 -21.98 33.05 -1.12
CA THR A 44 -21.01 32.10 -1.64
C THR A 44 -21.53 30.72 -1.30
N ALA A 45 -22.18 30.08 -2.27
CA ALA A 45 -22.46 28.66 -2.22
C ALA A 45 -21.13 27.93 -1.94
N SER A 46 -21.10 27.19 -0.83
CA SER A 46 -20.00 26.29 -0.48
C SER A 46 -19.81 25.27 -1.61
N PRO A 47 -18.59 25.05 -2.14
CA PRO A 47 -18.36 23.96 -3.08
C PRO A 47 -18.25 22.66 -2.27
N SER A 48 -19.38 21.97 -2.10
CA SER A 48 -19.44 20.60 -1.62
C SER A 48 -19.84 19.67 -2.76
N ALA A 49 -18.85 19.12 -3.48
CA ALA A 49 -18.85 17.81 -4.15
C ALA A 49 -17.66 17.77 -5.13
N HIS A 50 -16.51 17.27 -4.70
CA HIS A 50 -15.50 16.78 -5.66
C HIS A 50 -15.96 15.41 -6.16
N GLY A 51 -16.95 15.39 -7.05
CA GLY A 51 -17.33 14.21 -7.82
C GLY A 51 -16.73 14.33 -9.20
N GLY A 52 -15.70 13.54 -9.52
CA GLY A 52 -15.24 13.38 -10.89
C GLY A 52 -16.40 12.94 -11.78
N GLN A 53 -16.40 13.34 -13.05
CA GLN A 53 -17.47 12.97 -13.99
C GLN A 53 -17.61 11.43 -14.04
N PRO A 54 -18.84 10.88 -14.13
CA PRO A 54 -19.04 9.45 -14.29
C PRO A 54 -18.20 8.91 -15.45
N SER A 55 -17.34 7.95 -15.14
CA SER A 55 -16.52 7.27 -16.14
C SER A 55 -17.38 6.24 -16.88
N THR A 56 -17.02 5.97 -18.13
CA THR A 56 -17.65 4.95 -18.98
C THR A 56 -16.69 3.82 -19.35
N ALA A 57 -15.42 3.98 -18.99
CA ALA A 57 -14.36 3.01 -19.15
C ALA A 57 -13.28 3.24 -18.09
N LEU A 58 -12.49 2.20 -17.82
CA LEU A 58 -11.30 2.26 -16.97
C LEU A 58 -10.05 1.91 -17.78
N GLN A 59 -8.92 2.49 -17.39
CA GLN A 59 -7.62 2.22 -17.99
C GLN A 59 -6.89 1.13 -17.22
N LEU A 60 -6.63 0.02 -17.89
CA LEU A 60 -5.80 -1.08 -17.41
C LEU A 60 -4.36 -0.89 -17.91
N SER A 61 -3.40 -0.77 -16.99
CA SER A 61 -2.04 -0.32 -17.32
C SER A 61 -0.95 -0.88 -16.40
N GLY A 62 0.30 -0.51 -16.66
CA GLY A 62 1.47 -0.88 -15.87
C GLY A 62 2.13 -2.16 -16.37
N LEU A 63 2.48 -3.05 -15.46
CA LEU A 63 3.19 -4.31 -15.73
C LEU A 63 2.26 -5.37 -16.34
N LEU A 64 1.74 -5.06 -17.52
CA LEU A 64 0.81 -5.90 -18.28
C LEU A 64 1.31 -6.06 -19.71
N LYS A 65 1.10 -7.25 -20.27
CA LYS A 65 1.40 -7.54 -21.68
C LYS A 65 0.37 -6.90 -22.61
N GLN A 66 -0.88 -6.81 -22.16
CA GLN A 66 -2.00 -6.26 -22.91
C GLN A 66 -2.72 -5.18 -22.09
N PRO A 67 -2.13 -3.97 -21.97
CA PRO A 67 -2.85 -2.81 -21.44
C PRO A 67 -4.04 -2.47 -22.34
N ALA A 68 -5.14 -2.00 -21.75
CA ALA A 68 -6.39 -1.78 -22.47
C ALA A 68 -7.28 -0.73 -21.79
N SER A 69 -8.21 -0.17 -22.57
CA SER A 69 -9.37 0.54 -22.03
C SER A 69 -10.54 -0.42 -21.94
N LEU A 70 -11.12 -0.59 -20.76
CA LEU A 70 -12.22 -1.53 -20.52
C LEU A 70 -13.52 -0.79 -20.25
N SER A 71 -14.50 -0.99 -21.13
CA SER A 71 -15.89 -0.55 -20.95
C SER A 71 -16.69 -1.53 -20.09
N LEU A 72 -17.92 -1.15 -19.74
CA LEU A 72 -18.88 -2.05 -19.09
C LEU A 72 -19.06 -3.38 -19.84
N ALA A 73 -19.21 -3.32 -21.17
CA ALA A 73 -19.38 -4.51 -22.00
C ALA A 73 -18.15 -5.43 -21.96
N ASN A 74 -16.95 -4.86 -21.84
CA ASN A 74 -15.74 -5.67 -21.65
C ASN A 74 -15.76 -6.37 -20.28
N LEU A 75 -16.14 -5.67 -19.21
CA LEU A 75 -16.24 -6.29 -17.88
C LEU A 75 -17.27 -7.43 -17.86
N GLN A 76 -18.45 -7.21 -18.47
CA GLN A 76 -19.53 -8.20 -18.57
C GLN A 76 -19.19 -9.42 -19.45
N SER A 77 -18.10 -9.38 -20.23
CA SER A 77 -17.63 -10.53 -21.01
C SER A 77 -16.91 -11.59 -20.17
N PHE A 78 -16.52 -11.25 -18.93
CA PHE A 78 -15.96 -12.18 -17.97
C PHE A 78 -17.07 -12.86 -17.15
N PRO A 79 -16.77 -13.99 -16.46
CA PRO A 79 -17.73 -14.61 -15.55
C PRO A 79 -18.21 -13.62 -14.47
N LYS A 80 -19.54 -13.47 -14.36
CA LYS A 80 -20.17 -12.68 -13.31
C LYS A 80 -20.07 -13.41 -11.97
N VAL A 81 -19.58 -12.71 -10.95
CA VAL A 81 -19.43 -13.18 -9.57
C VAL A 81 -20.15 -12.22 -8.63
N SER A 82 -20.87 -12.77 -7.64
CA SER A 82 -21.53 -12.00 -6.58
C SER A 82 -20.83 -12.20 -5.24
N VAL A 83 -20.75 -11.12 -4.46
CA VAL A 83 -20.23 -11.12 -3.09
C VAL A 83 -21.19 -10.35 -2.18
N SER A 84 -21.61 -10.98 -1.08
CA SER A 84 -22.36 -10.30 -0.03
C SER A 84 -21.39 -9.74 1.00
N VAL A 85 -21.58 -8.48 1.37
CA VAL A 85 -20.72 -7.75 2.29
C VAL A 85 -21.57 -7.12 3.39
N ASN A 86 -20.96 -6.88 4.55
CA ASN A 86 -21.55 -6.09 5.62
C ASN A 86 -20.46 -5.20 6.21
N ALA A 87 -20.33 -3.99 5.67
CA ALA A 87 -19.31 -3.03 6.10
C ALA A 87 -19.98 -1.87 6.82
N LYS A 88 -19.41 -1.43 7.95
CA LYS A 88 -20.05 -0.51 8.90
C LYS A 88 -20.63 0.78 8.25
N PRO A 89 -19.98 1.44 7.28
CA PRO A 89 -20.51 2.67 6.70
C PRO A 89 -21.64 2.48 5.69
N ILE A 90 -21.73 1.30 5.06
CA ILE A 90 -22.69 1.02 3.98
C ILE A 90 -23.76 0.01 4.38
N GLY A 91 -23.54 -0.78 5.42
CA GLY A 91 -24.44 -1.87 5.82
C GLY A 91 -24.28 -3.10 4.94
N ALA A 92 -25.35 -3.89 4.87
CA ALA A 92 -25.38 -5.17 4.15
C ALA A 92 -25.84 -4.97 2.71
N HIS A 93 -25.01 -5.38 1.76
CA HIS A 93 -25.28 -5.30 0.32
C HIS A 93 -24.74 -6.53 -0.40
N THR A 94 -25.29 -6.83 -1.58
CA THR A 94 -24.72 -7.79 -2.52
C THR A 94 -24.23 -7.08 -3.76
N PHE A 95 -22.92 -7.10 -3.98
CA PHE A 95 -22.32 -6.58 -5.20
C PHE A 95 -22.11 -7.70 -6.21
N ALA A 96 -22.28 -7.40 -7.49
CA ALA A 96 -21.95 -8.32 -8.56
C ALA A 96 -21.12 -7.64 -9.65
N GLY A 97 -20.18 -8.41 -10.20
CA GLY A 97 -19.37 -7.99 -11.33
C GLY A 97 -18.28 -9.00 -11.65
N THR A 98 -17.12 -8.50 -12.06
CA THR A 98 -16.02 -9.35 -12.53
C THR A 98 -14.89 -9.41 -11.52
N LEU A 99 -14.28 -10.58 -11.34
CA LEU A 99 -13.09 -10.71 -10.50
C LEU A 99 -11.94 -9.87 -11.08
N LEU A 100 -11.37 -9.00 -10.26
CA LEU A 100 -10.18 -8.22 -10.64
C LEU A 100 -9.03 -9.15 -11.05
N TYR A 101 -8.87 -10.28 -10.36
CA TYR A 101 -7.88 -11.30 -10.69
C TYR A 101 -7.99 -11.78 -12.16
N ASP A 102 -9.20 -12.12 -12.62
CA ASP A 102 -9.41 -12.65 -13.98
C ASP A 102 -9.10 -11.61 -15.05
N VAL A 103 -9.46 -10.34 -14.80
CA VAL A 103 -9.13 -9.21 -15.69
C VAL A 103 -7.62 -9.05 -15.83
N LEU A 104 -6.89 -9.07 -14.72
CA LEU A 104 -5.43 -8.92 -14.72
C LEU A 104 -4.71 -10.13 -15.34
N GLN A 105 -5.23 -11.33 -15.10
CA GLN A 105 -4.70 -12.55 -15.70
C GLN A 105 -4.89 -12.57 -17.21
N GLN A 106 -6.08 -12.17 -17.70
CA GLN A 106 -6.35 -12.06 -19.14
C GLN A 106 -5.42 -11.04 -19.81
N ALA A 107 -5.15 -9.90 -19.15
CA ALA A 107 -4.21 -8.89 -19.65
C ALA A 107 -2.74 -9.32 -19.57
N GLY A 108 -2.44 -10.42 -18.86
CA GLY A 108 -1.13 -11.03 -18.74
C GLY A 108 -0.14 -10.18 -17.96
N VAL A 109 -0.08 -10.38 -16.64
CA VAL A 109 0.91 -9.69 -15.80
C VAL A 109 2.34 -10.04 -16.20
N VAL A 110 3.19 -9.01 -16.33
CA VAL A 110 4.60 -9.16 -16.64
C VAL A 110 5.33 -9.67 -15.40
N THR A 111 6.11 -10.73 -15.58
CA THR A 111 6.88 -11.38 -14.51
C THR A 111 8.33 -11.59 -14.92
N GLU A 112 9.22 -11.56 -13.95
CA GLU A 112 10.61 -11.95 -14.11
C GLU A 112 10.79 -13.46 -13.85
N SER A 113 11.18 -14.23 -14.88
CA SER A 113 11.29 -15.69 -14.79
C SER A 113 12.38 -16.17 -13.83
N ALA A 114 13.45 -15.39 -13.64
CA ALA A 114 14.53 -15.68 -12.69
C ALA A 114 14.08 -15.61 -11.22
N ARG A 115 12.85 -15.18 -10.99
CA ARG A 115 12.34 -14.74 -9.71
C ARG A 115 11.15 -15.62 -9.31
N LYS A 116 11.38 -16.50 -8.34
CA LYS A 116 10.34 -17.42 -7.84
C LYS A 116 9.12 -16.65 -7.33
N ASN A 117 7.92 -17.06 -7.75
CA ASN A 117 6.63 -16.45 -7.39
C ASN A 117 6.59 -14.92 -7.62
N ASP A 118 7.07 -14.44 -8.78
CA ASP A 118 7.19 -13.00 -9.06
C ASP A 118 5.92 -12.19 -8.93
N LEU A 119 4.77 -12.81 -9.13
CA LEU A 119 3.49 -12.15 -8.92
C LEU A 119 3.29 -11.66 -7.49
N LEU A 120 3.81 -12.36 -6.47
CA LEU A 120 3.69 -11.94 -5.06
C LEU A 120 4.41 -10.62 -4.75
N ARG A 121 5.28 -10.15 -5.65
CA ARG A 121 5.93 -8.84 -5.57
C ARG A 121 5.10 -7.73 -6.19
N LYS A 122 4.01 -8.03 -6.88
CA LYS A 122 3.21 -7.03 -7.56
C LYS A 122 2.12 -6.47 -6.65
N ALA A 123 1.86 -5.18 -6.83
CA ALA A 123 0.71 -4.50 -6.27
C ALA A 123 -0.20 -4.01 -7.40
N VAL A 124 -1.48 -3.91 -7.09
CA VAL A 124 -2.50 -3.34 -7.95
C VAL A 124 -3.01 -2.07 -7.29
N VAL A 125 -2.92 -0.95 -8.00
CA VAL A 125 -3.47 0.33 -7.55
C VAL A 125 -4.74 0.60 -8.33
N VAL A 126 -5.83 0.84 -7.62
CA VAL A 126 -7.13 1.18 -8.22
C VAL A 126 -7.49 2.60 -7.85
N THR A 127 -7.84 3.41 -8.86
CA THR A 127 -8.10 4.84 -8.69
C THR A 127 -9.48 5.21 -9.23
N GLY A 128 -10.23 5.98 -8.44
CA GLY A 128 -11.51 6.57 -8.81
C GLY A 128 -11.35 7.91 -9.52
N SER A 129 -12.40 8.37 -10.19
CA SER A 129 -12.42 9.65 -10.92
C SER A 129 -12.12 10.89 -10.05
N ASP A 130 -12.29 10.77 -8.73
CA ASP A 130 -12.02 11.80 -7.73
C ASP A 130 -10.55 11.80 -7.27
N GLY A 131 -9.72 10.90 -7.82
CA GLY A 131 -8.32 10.71 -7.44
C GLY A 131 -8.12 9.90 -6.17
N TYR A 132 -9.19 9.36 -5.56
CA TYR A 132 -9.06 8.42 -4.46
C TYR A 132 -8.48 7.11 -4.98
N ALA A 133 -7.42 6.62 -4.32
CA ALA A 133 -6.70 5.44 -4.76
C ALA A 133 -6.49 4.49 -3.58
N VAL A 134 -6.42 3.19 -3.88
CA VAL A 134 -6.05 2.18 -2.89
C VAL A 134 -5.13 1.14 -3.50
N ALA A 135 -4.28 0.55 -2.68
CA ALA A 135 -3.42 -0.55 -3.07
C ALA A 135 -3.99 -1.90 -2.60
N ILE A 136 -3.83 -2.90 -3.46
CA ILE A 136 -4.15 -4.30 -3.22
C ILE A 136 -2.90 -5.12 -3.56
N ALA A 137 -2.46 -5.99 -2.66
CA ALA A 137 -1.35 -6.89 -2.97
C ALA A 137 -1.83 -8.02 -3.89
N TRP A 138 -1.00 -8.49 -4.83
CA TRP A 138 -1.37 -9.62 -5.68
C TRP A 138 -1.79 -10.85 -4.87
N GLY A 139 -1.09 -11.10 -3.75
CA GLY A 139 -1.41 -12.19 -2.83
C GLY A 139 -2.80 -12.12 -2.21
N GLU A 140 -3.47 -10.97 -2.22
CA GLU A 140 -4.87 -10.86 -1.80
C GLU A 140 -5.83 -11.48 -2.84
N LEU A 141 -5.52 -11.30 -4.13
CA LEU A 141 -6.36 -11.66 -5.27
C LEU A 141 -6.20 -13.13 -5.67
N ASP A 142 -4.97 -13.63 -5.58
CA ASP A 142 -4.57 -14.90 -6.17
C ASP A 142 -5.21 -16.11 -5.45
N PRO A 143 -5.86 -17.03 -6.20
CA PRO A 143 -6.46 -18.25 -5.65
C PRO A 143 -5.48 -19.17 -4.91
N ALA A 144 -4.18 -19.06 -5.18
CA ALA A 144 -3.14 -19.80 -4.45
C ALA A 144 -2.82 -19.19 -3.07
N PHE A 145 -3.33 -18.00 -2.75
CA PHE A 145 -3.03 -17.24 -1.53
C PHE A 145 -4.32 -16.85 -0.81
N ALA A 146 -4.61 -15.56 -0.59
CA ALA A 146 -5.78 -15.16 0.20
C ALA A 146 -7.11 -15.36 -0.53
N GLN A 147 -7.10 -15.58 -1.86
CA GLN A 147 -8.26 -15.90 -2.68
C GLN A 147 -9.47 -14.95 -2.47
N LYS A 148 -9.21 -13.66 -2.19
CA LYS A 148 -10.29 -12.69 -2.00
C LYS A 148 -10.99 -12.46 -3.32
N LYS A 149 -12.32 -12.55 -3.31
CA LYS A 149 -13.19 -12.24 -4.46
C LYS A 149 -13.32 -10.74 -4.65
N ILE A 150 -12.20 -10.06 -4.93
CA ILE A 150 -12.18 -8.62 -5.17
C ILE A 150 -12.80 -8.35 -6.55
N LEU A 151 -13.85 -7.54 -6.57
CA LEU A 151 -14.63 -7.28 -7.78
C LEU A 151 -14.33 -5.92 -8.37
N LEU A 152 -14.34 -5.84 -9.70
CA LEU A 152 -14.84 -4.68 -10.42
C LEU A 152 -16.35 -4.89 -10.56
N ALA A 153 -17.11 -4.41 -9.57
CA ALA A 153 -18.56 -4.52 -9.52
C ALA A 153 -19.20 -3.53 -10.48
N TYR A 154 -20.29 -3.95 -11.13
CA TYR A 154 -21.16 -3.10 -11.96
C TYR A 154 -22.65 -3.23 -11.59
N GLU A 155 -22.95 -4.01 -10.54
CA GLU A 155 -24.27 -4.13 -9.93
C GLU A 155 -24.19 -4.11 -8.40
N GLU A 156 -25.24 -3.58 -7.78
CA GLU A 156 -25.52 -3.56 -6.35
C GLU A 156 -26.97 -3.97 -6.12
N ASP A 157 -27.18 -4.97 -5.27
CA ASP A 157 -28.50 -5.53 -4.92
C ASP A 157 -29.37 -5.91 -6.14
N GLY A 158 -28.72 -6.49 -7.14
CA GLY A 158 -29.36 -6.95 -8.39
C GLY A 158 -29.75 -5.83 -9.35
N LYS A 159 -29.34 -4.59 -9.09
CA LYS A 159 -29.57 -3.42 -9.93
C LYS A 159 -28.23 -2.86 -10.42
N PRO A 160 -28.22 -2.08 -11.52
CA PRO A 160 -27.05 -1.30 -11.89
C PRO A 160 -26.58 -0.42 -10.73
N LEU A 161 -25.27 -0.14 -10.68
CA LEU A 161 -24.71 0.77 -9.67
C LEU A 161 -25.41 2.13 -9.69
N PRO A 162 -25.53 2.81 -8.52
CA PRO A 162 -25.95 4.20 -8.47
C PRO A 162 -25.05 5.09 -9.35
N ALA A 163 -25.61 6.15 -9.95
CA ALA A 163 -24.86 7.02 -10.86
C ALA A 163 -23.58 7.61 -10.25
N ALA A 164 -23.58 7.88 -8.93
CA ALA A 164 -22.41 8.38 -8.21
C ALA A 164 -21.23 7.38 -8.17
N ASP A 165 -21.50 6.08 -8.35
CA ASP A 165 -20.49 5.03 -8.37
C ASP A 165 -19.95 4.74 -9.79
N GLY A 166 -20.46 5.45 -10.81
CA GLY A 166 -20.06 5.28 -12.20
C GLY A 166 -20.45 3.90 -12.76
N PHE A 167 -19.80 3.52 -13.86
CA PHE A 167 -20.07 2.22 -14.50
C PHE A 167 -19.46 1.02 -13.75
N ALA A 168 -18.44 1.27 -12.91
CA ALA A 168 -17.77 0.24 -12.13
C ALA A 168 -17.20 0.79 -10.81
N ARG A 169 -17.30 -0.04 -9.76
CA ARG A 169 -16.74 0.18 -8.42
C ARG A 169 -15.82 -0.98 -8.04
N LEU A 170 -14.71 -0.69 -7.36
CA LEU A 170 -13.95 -1.72 -6.67
C LEU A 170 -14.71 -2.17 -5.42
N VAL A 171 -14.82 -3.48 -5.20
CA VAL A 171 -15.37 -4.06 -3.96
C VAL A 171 -14.36 -5.04 -3.39
N VAL A 172 -13.98 -4.86 -2.12
CA VAL A 172 -12.97 -5.67 -1.43
C VAL A 172 -13.62 -6.40 -0.24
N PRO A 173 -14.19 -7.59 -0.42
CA PRO A 173 -14.85 -8.31 0.67
C PRO A 173 -13.92 -8.52 1.88
N GLY A 174 -14.49 -8.37 3.07
CA GLY A 174 -13.77 -8.44 4.34
C GLY A 174 -13.32 -7.09 4.90
N ASP A 175 -13.31 -6.01 4.09
CA ASP A 175 -13.02 -4.67 4.60
C ASP A 175 -14.17 -4.10 5.43
N LEU A 176 -13.97 -4.05 6.74
CA LEU A 176 -15.02 -3.67 7.68
C LEU A 176 -15.50 -2.21 7.54
N MET A 177 -14.65 -1.31 7.05
CA MET A 177 -14.97 0.10 6.83
C MET A 177 -15.20 0.46 5.35
N ALA A 178 -15.18 -0.50 4.42
CA ALA A 178 -15.34 -0.27 2.99
C ALA A 178 -14.45 0.83 2.38
N GLY A 179 -13.37 1.27 3.05
CA GLY A 179 -12.56 2.37 2.52
C GLY A 179 -11.67 1.95 1.35
N ARG A 180 -11.55 0.65 1.03
CA ARG A 180 -11.03 0.18 -0.26
C ARG A 180 -12.09 0.00 -1.34
N TYR A 181 -13.32 0.48 -1.12
CA TYR A 181 -14.37 0.41 -2.12
C TYR A 181 -14.31 1.69 -2.96
N VAL A 182 -13.56 1.63 -4.05
CA VAL A 182 -13.31 2.78 -4.92
C VAL A 182 -14.49 2.93 -5.88
N SER A 183 -15.27 3.99 -5.70
CA SER A 183 -16.33 4.37 -6.64
C SER A 183 -15.77 4.95 -7.93
N ASN A 184 -16.53 4.82 -9.02
CA ASN A 184 -16.25 5.44 -10.31
C ASN A 184 -14.82 5.19 -10.79
N VAL A 185 -14.44 3.91 -10.89
CA VAL A 185 -13.07 3.48 -11.20
C VAL A 185 -12.65 3.94 -12.58
N VAL A 186 -11.52 4.67 -12.65
CA VAL A 186 -10.93 5.15 -13.91
C VAL A 186 -9.60 4.48 -14.25
N SER A 187 -8.92 3.89 -13.26
CA SER A 187 -7.61 3.27 -13.47
C SER A 187 -7.40 2.04 -12.61
N VAL A 188 -6.82 1.01 -13.23
CA VAL A 188 -6.25 -0.17 -12.61
C VAL A 188 -4.80 -0.29 -13.09
N LEU A 189 -3.86 -0.12 -12.18
CA LEU A 189 -2.42 -0.09 -12.46
C LEU A 189 -1.72 -1.24 -11.75
N VAL A 190 -1.07 -2.13 -12.49
CA VAL A 190 -0.18 -3.14 -11.91
C VAL A 190 1.24 -2.61 -11.86
N ARG A 191 1.89 -2.69 -10.69
CA ARG A 191 3.24 -2.16 -10.51
C ARG A 191 4.08 -2.97 -9.55
N ASP A 192 5.39 -2.77 -9.64
CA ASP A 192 6.30 -3.06 -8.56
C ASP A 192 6.23 -1.95 -7.50
N PRO A 193 6.48 -2.28 -6.23
CA PRO A 193 6.49 -1.34 -5.11
C PRO A 193 7.82 -0.59 -4.96
N GLY A 194 8.82 -0.88 -5.81
CA GLY A 194 10.12 -0.21 -5.78
C GLY A 194 11.27 -1.10 -6.24
N VAL A 195 12.48 -0.73 -5.84
CA VAL A 195 13.70 -1.48 -6.14
C VAL A 195 13.79 -2.71 -5.24
N TRP A 196 14.11 -3.86 -5.83
CA TRP A 196 14.19 -5.14 -5.14
C TRP A 196 15.61 -5.63 -4.93
N PRO A 197 15.90 -6.34 -3.82
CA PRO A 197 17.16 -7.04 -3.67
C PRO A 197 17.30 -8.10 -4.77
N ALA A 198 18.54 -8.28 -5.23
CA ALA A 198 18.87 -9.33 -6.17
C ALA A 198 18.67 -10.70 -5.52
N PRO A 199 18.31 -11.75 -6.30
CA PRO A 199 18.34 -13.11 -5.80
C PRO A 199 19.70 -13.45 -5.17
N ALA A 200 19.68 -14.09 -4.01
CA ALA A 200 20.87 -14.43 -3.24
C ALA A 200 20.78 -15.86 -2.71
N GLN A 201 21.91 -16.36 -2.20
CA GLN A 201 21.92 -17.62 -1.46
C GLN A 201 21.32 -17.39 -0.07
N ARG A 202 20.44 -18.31 0.35
CA ARG A 202 19.80 -18.24 1.67
C ARG A 202 20.84 -18.33 2.77
N GLN A 203 20.70 -17.43 3.75
CA GLN A 203 21.52 -17.38 4.95
C GLN A 203 20.65 -17.30 6.20
N ALA A 204 21.09 -17.92 7.29
CA ALA A 204 20.42 -17.78 8.57
C ALA A 204 20.48 -16.31 9.03
N THR A 205 19.33 -15.72 9.38
CA THR A 205 19.27 -14.39 9.98
C THR A 205 19.17 -14.50 11.50
N SER A 206 19.71 -13.50 12.21
CA SER A 206 19.57 -13.33 13.67
C SER A 206 18.88 -12.01 14.06
N ALA A 207 18.63 -11.15 13.06
CA ALA A 207 17.88 -9.92 13.16
C ALA A 207 17.31 -9.55 11.78
N PHE A 208 16.28 -8.72 11.75
CA PHE A 208 15.78 -8.06 10.54
C PHE A 208 15.70 -6.54 10.75
N PHE A 209 15.59 -5.79 9.66
CA PHE A 209 15.38 -4.34 9.68
C PHE A 209 13.94 -3.99 9.31
N LEU A 210 13.33 -3.08 10.07
CA LEU A 210 12.06 -2.42 9.75
C LEU A 210 12.36 -0.98 9.31
N VAL A 211 12.19 -0.70 8.02
CA VAL A 211 12.68 0.50 7.34
C VAL A 211 11.65 1.08 6.36
N GLY A 212 12.02 2.14 5.65
CA GLY A 212 11.16 2.81 4.67
C GLY A 212 10.45 4.02 5.25
N GLN A 213 9.18 4.22 4.89
CA GLN A 213 8.36 5.36 5.32
C GLN A 213 7.90 5.25 6.78
N LEU A 214 8.86 5.35 7.71
CA LEU A 214 8.67 5.21 9.14
C LEU A 214 9.30 6.41 9.88
N LYS A 215 8.70 6.81 11.01
CA LYS A 215 9.26 7.83 11.89
C LYS A 215 10.47 7.28 12.65
N THR A 216 10.38 6.02 13.07
CA THR A 216 11.41 5.35 13.85
C THR A 216 11.76 4.00 13.21
N PRO A 217 12.64 3.99 12.18
CA PRO A 217 13.22 2.74 11.67
C PRO A 217 13.96 1.99 12.77
N ALA A 218 13.91 0.66 12.73
CA ALA A 218 14.43 -0.18 13.81
C ALA A 218 15.05 -1.48 13.30
N ARG A 219 15.92 -2.07 14.13
CA ARG A 219 16.44 -3.43 13.96
C ARG A 219 15.89 -4.30 15.07
N TYR A 220 15.33 -5.45 14.71
CA TYR A 220 14.75 -6.39 15.66
C TYR A 220 15.53 -7.70 15.64
N ASP A 221 16.13 -8.05 16.78
CA ASP A 221 16.57 -9.41 17.07
C ASP A 221 15.48 -10.17 17.85
N LEU A 222 15.76 -11.42 18.23
CA LEU A 222 14.80 -12.25 18.96
C LEU A 222 14.40 -11.66 20.32
N ALA A 223 15.34 -11.04 21.04
CA ALA A 223 15.06 -10.46 22.35
C ALA A 223 14.16 -9.23 22.21
N ALA A 224 14.44 -8.36 21.24
CA ALA A 224 13.61 -7.19 20.93
C ALA A 224 12.19 -7.58 20.53
N LEU A 225 12.01 -8.63 19.71
CA LEU A 225 10.67 -9.13 19.35
C LEU A 225 9.90 -9.66 20.57
N LYS A 226 10.55 -10.43 21.44
CA LYS A 226 9.93 -11.00 22.64
C LYS A 226 9.59 -9.94 23.71
N ALA A 227 10.21 -8.76 23.64
CA ALA A 227 9.86 -7.63 24.50
C ALA A 227 8.57 -6.92 24.05
N LEU A 228 8.08 -7.18 22.84
CA LEU A 228 6.81 -6.65 22.33
C LEU A 228 5.64 -7.58 22.67
N LYS A 229 4.42 -7.08 22.46
CA LYS A 229 3.19 -7.86 22.64
C LYS A 229 3.20 -9.08 21.71
N THR A 230 3.23 -10.26 22.31
CA THR A 230 3.12 -11.53 21.57
C THR A 230 1.66 -11.85 21.29
N SER A 231 1.39 -12.31 20.08
CA SER A 231 0.10 -12.80 19.58
C SER A 231 0.28 -14.17 18.94
N GLU A 232 -0.81 -14.91 18.79
CA GLU A 232 -0.80 -16.24 18.19
C GLU A 232 -1.82 -16.35 17.06
N VAL A 233 -1.46 -17.10 16.02
CA VAL A 233 -2.37 -17.50 14.95
C VAL A 233 -2.21 -18.98 14.65
N ILE A 234 -3.33 -19.65 14.39
CA ILE A 234 -3.33 -21.08 14.03
C ILE A 234 -3.48 -21.19 12.51
N ILE A 235 -2.49 -21.79 11.86
CA ILE A 235 -2.49 -22.01 10.41
C ILE A 235 -2.32 -23.50 10.15
N LYS A 236 -3.35 -24.14 9.60
CA LYS A 236 -3.35 -25.57 9.24
C LYS A 236 -2.83 -26.48 10.37
N GLY A 237 -3.25 -26.20 11.61
CA GLY A 237 -2.86 -26.98 12.80
C GLY A 237 -1.52 -26.60 13.44
N VAL A 238 -0.80 -25.61 12.90
CA VAL A 238 0.41 -25.05 13.53
C VAL A 238 0.05 -23.75 14.24
N THR A 239 0.34 -23.68 15.53
CA THR A 239 0.23 -22.43 16.31
C THR A 239 1.51 -21.64 16.15
N TYR A 240 1.47 -20.53 15.42
CA TYR A 240 2.58 -19.60 15.33
C TYR A 240 2.44 -18.54 16.41
N SER A 241 3.54 -18.26 17.12
CA SER A 241 3.62 -17.18 18.10
C SER A 241 4.62 -16.12 17.61
N GLY A 242 4.23 -14.85 17.71
CA GLY A 242 4.97 -13.74 17.11
C GLY A 242 4.42 -12.38 17.49
N VAL A 243 4.91 -11.34 16.82
CA VAL A 243 4.36 -9.98 16.95
C VAL A 243 3.49 -9.71 15.72
N LEU A 244 2.32 -9.08 15.92
CA LEU A 244 1.50 -8.63 14.80
C LEU A 244 2.28 -7.61 13.96
N LEU A 245 2.24 -7.76 12.63
CA LEU A 245 2.89 -6.83 11.73
C LEU A 245 2.33 -5.41 11.91
N ASP A 246 1.02 -5.27 12.13
CA ASP A 246 0.38 -3.99 12.41
C ASP A 246 0.91 -3.35 13.71
N ASP A 247 1.05 -4.12 14.79
CA ASP A 247 1.63 -3.62 16.06
C ASP A 247 3.07 -3.09 15.87
N LEU A 248 3.90 -3.78 15.05
CA LEU A 248 5.25 -3.33 14.71
C LEU A 248 5.23 -1.99 13.95
N LEU A 249 4.34 -1.84 12.97
CA LEU A 249 4.21 -0.63 12.17
C LEU A 249 3.68 0.54 13.01
N GLN A 250 2.73 0.28 13.91
CA GLN A 250 2.23 1.27 14.87
C GLN A 250 3.34 1.76 15.80
N HIS A 251 4.18 0.84 16.32
CA HIS A 251 5.32 1.20 17.17
C HIS A 251 6.37 2.03 16.43
N ALA A 252 6.71 1.66 15.19
CA ALA A 252 7.66 2.40 14.36
C ALA A 252 7.10 3.72 13.81
N GLY A 253 5.77 3.88 13.82
CA GLY A 253 5.05 5.08 13.39
C GLY A 253 5.17 5.33 11.90
N MET A 254 4.25 4.78 11.10
CA MET A 254 4.21 5.01 9.66
C MET A 254 4.13 6.50 9.30
N GLN A 255 4.91 6.93 8.31
CA GLN A 255 4.84 8.28 7.77
C GLN A 255 3.66 8.37 6.81
N LEU A 256 2.67 9.18 7.20
CA LEU A 256 1.44 9.39 6.43
C LEU A 256 1.38 10.84 5.95
N LYS A 257 0.94 11.02 4.70
CA LYS A 257 0.59 12.33 4.15
C LYS A 257 -0.73 12.81 4.77
N ALA A 258 -0.98 14.12 4.72
CA ALA A 258 -2.25 14.72 5.10
C ALA A 258 -3.36 14.45 4.06
N LYS A 259 -3.61 13.17 3.77
CA LYS A 259 -4.59 12.66 2.82
C LYS A 259 -5.47 11.64 3.54
N LYS A 260 -6.77 11.62 3.22
CA LYS A 260 -7.72 10.65 3.79
C LYS A 260 -7.20 9.24 3.52
N ASN A 261 -7.12 8.43 4.59
CA ASN A 261 -6.70 7.04 4.54
C ASN A 261 -5.36 6.81 3.81
N ASP A 262 -4.37 7.70 3.98
CA ASP A 262 -3.08 7.59 3.25
C ASP A 262 -2.36 6.24 3.45
N PHE A 263 -2.63 5.54 4.55
CA PHE A 263 -2.13 4.19 4.80
C PHE A 263 -2.60 3.17 3.74
N LEU A 264 -3.76 3.36 3.09
CA LEU A 264 -4.24 2.50 1.99
C LEU A 264 -3.40 2.63 0.72
N HIS A 265 -2.49 3.60 0.65
CA HIS A 265 -1.50 3.71 -0.41
C HIS A 265 -0.20 2.97 -0.06
N LYS A 266 -0.05 2.46 1.16
CA LYS A 266 1.20 1.91 1.66
C LYS A 266 1.24 0.40 1.49
N GLY A 267 2.45 -0.09 1.24
CA GLY A 267 2.77 -1.50 1.19
C GLY A 267 3.91 -1.83 2.13
N ILE A 268 3.96 -3.08 2.57
CA ILE A 268 5.09 -3.65 3.27
C ILE A 268 5.70 -4.69 2.35
N VAL A 269 6.96 -4.50 2.03
CA VAL A 269 7.77 -5.51 1.38
C VAL A 269 8.39 -6.36 2.47
N ALA A 270 8.09 -7.65 2.49
CA ALA A 270 8.82 -8.60 3.28
C ALA A 270 9.88 -9.32 2.46
N VAL A 271 11.12 -9.30 2.91
CA VAL A 271 12.30 -9.83 2.20
C VAL A 271 13.02 -10.86 3.08
N GLY A 272 13.23 -12.06 2.52
CA GLY A 272 14.09 -13.09 3.10
C GLY A 272 15.54 -12.94 2.64
N SER A 273 16.47 -13.56 3.35
CA SER A 273 17.92 -13.47 3.07
C SER A 273 18.37 -13.96 1.68
N ASP A 274 17.54 -14.75 0.99
CA ASP A 274 17.74 -15.19 -0.38
C ASP A 274 17.19 -14.22 -1.44
N GLY A 275 16.70 -13.06 -1.01
CA GLY A 275 16.04 -12.07 -1.88
C GLY A 275 14.62 -12.46 -2.30
N TYR A 276 14.07 -13.57 -1.78
CA TYR A 276 12.66 -13.89 -1.96
C TYR A 276 11.80 -12.88 -1.20
N SER A 277 10.79 -12.32 -1.86
CA SER A 277 9.95 -11.29 -1.26
C SER A 277 8.50 -11.34 -1.73
N CYS A 278 7.63 -10.74 -0.91
CA CYS A 278 6.25 -10.45 -1.25
C CYS A 278 5.83 -9.06 -0.76
N VAL A 279 4.75 -8.55 -1.36
CA VAL A 279 4.04 -7.35 -0.90
C VAL A 279 2.87 -7.75 -0.03
N ILE A 280 2.69 -7.00 1.05
CA ILE A 280 1.51 -6.98 1.90
C ILE A 280 0.95 -5.55 1.81
N ALA A 281 -0.30 -5.38 1.42
CA ALA A 281 -0.92 -4.06 1.43
C ALA A 281 -1.28 -3.70 2.87
N ASP A 282 -1.04 -2.46 3.31
CA ASP A 282 -1.36 -2.09 4.69
C ASP A 282 -2.87 -2.22 4.99
N GLY A 283 -3.73 -1.91 4.01
CA GLY A 283 -5.18 -2.15 4.11
C GLY A 283 -5.57 -3.63 4.34
N GLU A 284 -4.70 -4.60 4.05
CA GLU A 284 -4.93 -6.02 4.35
C GLU A 284 -4.85 -6.31 5.86
N ILE A 285 -3.96 -5.63 6.58
CA ILE A 285 -3.67 -5.89 8.00
C ILE A 285 -4.38 -4.92 8.95
N GLN A 286 -4.81 -3.76 8.45
CA GLN A 286 -5.45 -2.73 9.28
C GLN A 286 -6.70 -3.25 10.01
N PRO A 287 -6.84 -3.04 11.34
CA PRO A 287 -7.92 -3.63 12.14
C PRO A 287 -9.34 -3.27 11.71
N HIS A 288 -9.51 -2.10 11.10
CA HIS A 288 -10.79 -1.59 10.62
C HIS A 288 -11.05 -1.94 9.14
N PHE A 289 -10.14 -2.67 8.50
CA PHE A 289 -10.21 -3.06 7.09
C PHE A 289 -10.07 -4.57 6.97
N GLY A 290 -9.03 -5.08 6.30
CA GLY A 290 -8.87 -6.51 6.09
C GLY A 290 -8.63 -7.29 7.40
N ASN A 291 -8.08 -6.64 8.43
CA ASN A 291 -7.81 -7.21 9.75
C ASN A 291 -7.13 -8.60 9.71
N VAL A 292 -6.29 -8.84 8.71
CA VAL A 292 -5.55 -10.10 8.60
C VAL A 292 -4.43 -10.05 9.62
N GLN A 293 -4.45 -10.97 10.58
CA GLN A 293 -3.47 -11.07 11.66
C GLN A 293 -2.13 -11.65 11.19
N ILE A 294 -1.44 -10.94 10.29
CA ILE A 294 -0.11 -11.32 9.82
C ILE A 294 0.88 -11.18 10.97
N LEU A 295 1.66 -12.23 11.23
CA LEU A 295 2.71 -12.21 12.26
C LEU A 295 4.09 -12.13 11.65
N VAL A 296 4.97 -11.41 12.34
CA VAL A 296 6.39 -11.74 12.41
C VAL A 296 6.55 -12.82 13.49
N ALA A 297 6.44 -14.08 13.07
CA ALA A 297 6.53 -15.24 13.95
C ALA A 297 7.98 -15.51 14.34
N PHE A 298 8.20 -15.89 15.60
CA PHE A 298 9.51 -16.35 16.12
C PHE A 298 9.41 -17.74 16.79
N ALA A 299 8.21 -18.32 16.86
CA ALA A 299 7.97 -19.66 17.39
C ALA A 299 6.83 -20.36 16.65
N ALA A 300 6.85 -21.70 16.67
CA ALA A 300 5.80 -22.57 16.19
C ALA A 300 5.58 -23.71 17.20
N ASN A 301 4.32 -23.95 17.57
CA ASN A 301 3.90 -24.96 18.56
C ASN A 301 4.68 -24.85 19.89
N GLY A 302 4.87 -23.62 20.37
CA GLY A 302 5.60 -23.32 21.60
C GLY A 302 7.12 -23.53 21.54
N LYS A 303 7.68 -23.88 20.38
CA LYS A 303 9.12 -24.08 20.16
C LYS A 303 9.69 -23.02 19.22
N PRO A 304 11.02 -22.76 19.25
CA PRO A 304 11.66 -21.96 18.21
C PRO A 304 11.32 -22.48 16.81
N LEU A 305 11.29 -21.58 15.83
CA LEU A 305 11.12 -21.96 14.43
C LEU A 305 12.22 -22.94 13.99
N ALA A 306 11.92 -23.74 12.97
CA ALA A 306 12.92 -24.62 12.35
C ALA A 306 14.10 -23.78 11.81
N GLU A 307 15.30 -24.34 11.80
CA GLU A 307 16.49 -23.62 11.30
C GLU A 307 16.32 -23.13 9.85
N SER A 308 15.60 -23.90 9.02
CA SER A 308 15.26 -23.52 7.64
C SER A 308 14.39 -22.27 7.53
N ASP A 309 13.67 -21.92 8.61
CA ASP A 309 12.81 -20.75 8.71
C ASP A 309 13.50 -19.53 9.31
N GLY A 310 14.69 -19.70 9.92
CA GLY A 310 15.43 -18.64 10.59
C GLY A 310 14.84 -18.27 11.96
N PHE A 311 15.42 -17.25 12.59
CA PHE A 311 14.96 -16.80 13.93
C PHE A 311 13.55 -16.16 13.91
N ALA A 312 13.16 -15.60 12.76
CA ALA A 312 11.87 -14.98 12.52
C ALA A 312 11.42 -15.16 11.07
N ARG A 313 10.11 -15.31 10.87
CA ARG A 313 9.49 -15.38 9.55
C ARG A 313 8.17 -14.62 9.50
N ILE A 314 7.78 -14.18 8.31
CA ILE A 314 6.38 -13.79 8.07
C ILE A 314 5.51 -15.05 7.99
N VAL A 315 4.33 -15.00 8.59
CA VAL A 315 3.25 -15.96 8.36
C VAL A 315 1.94 -15.21 8.10
N VAL A 316 1.19 -15.68 7.10
CA VAL A 316 -0.01 -15.01 6.61
C VAL A 316 -1.21 -15.95 6.76
N PRO A 317 -2.09 -15.75 7.75
CA PRO A 317 -3.32 -16.51 7.86
C PRO A 317 -4.21 -16.35 6.63
N GLY A 318 -4.91 -17.42 6.25
CA GLY A 318 -5.81 -17.43 5.09
C GLY A 318 -5.15 -17.81 3.76
N ASP A 319 -3.82 -17.77 3.65
CA ASP A 319 -3.11 -18.17 2.43
C ASP A 319 -3.22 -19.69 2.17
N GLN A 320 -3.64 -20.07 0.95
CA GLN A 320 -3.76 -21.48 0.57
C GLN A 320 -2.39 -22.15 0.41
N LYS A 321 -1.40 -21.44 -0.14
CA LYS A 321 0.00 -21.84 -0.21
C LYS A 321 0.84 -20.88 0.62
N MET A 322 1.91 -21.37 1.21
CA MET A 322 2.79 -20.58 2.08
C MET A 322 3.77 -19.68 1.30
N GLY A 323 3.37 -19.15 0.14
CA GLY A 323 4.23 -18.33 -0.71
C GLY A 323 4.53 -16.96 -0.11
N ARG A 324 3.66 -16.41 0.75
CA ARG A 324 3.94 -15.18 1.50
C ARG A 324 4.58 -15.43 2.87
N PHE A 325 5.02 -16.67 3.15
CA PHE A 325 5.65 -16.99 4.42
C PHE A 325 7.16 -16.82 4.30
N ILE A 326 7.64 -15.62 4.59
CA ILE A 326 9.03 -15.22 4.33
C ILE A 326 9.94 -15.72 5.44
N SER A 327 10.62 -16.84 5.20
CA SER A 327 11.66 -17.41 6.07
C SER A 327 12.95 -16.59 6.04
N ASN A 328 13.77 -16.72 7.08
CA ASN A 328 15.02 -15.99 7.25
C ASN A 328 14.81 -14.49 6.99
N LEU A 329 13.80 -13.93 7.65
CA LEU A 329 13.38 -12.55 7.46
C LEU A 329 14.59 -11.64 7.66
N GLN A 330 14.84 -10.78 6.67
CA GLN A 330 15.97 -9.87 6.61
C GLN A 330 15.50 -8.42 6.66
N GLU A 331 14.41 -8.11 5.97
CA GLU A 331 13.89 -6.75 5.87
C GLU A 331 12.36 -6.72 5.77
N LEU A 332 11.77 -5.74 6.45
CA LEU A 332 10.42 -5.25 6.25
C LEU A 332 10.53 -3.78 5.84
N GLN A 333 10.17 -3.47 4.60
CA GLN A 333 10.27 -2.12 4.07
C GLN A 333 8.88 -1.54 3.79
N VAL A 334 8.55 -0.43 4.43
CA VAL A 334 7.33 0.33 4.15
C VAL A 334 7.55 1.23 2.94
N VAL A 335 6.71 1.05 1.92
CA VAL A 335 6.80 1.73 0.62
C VAL A 335 5.50 2.41 0.24
N GLU A 336 5.60 3.39 -0.65
CA GLU A 336 4.45 4.04 -1.28
C GLU A 336 4.06 3.29 -2.57
N LEU A 337 2.82 2.79 -2.63
CA LEU A 337 2.26 2.09 -3.79
C LEU A 337 1.39 3.02 -4.64
N ALA A 338 0.71 4.00 -4.05
CA ALA A 338 -0.17 4.93 -4.76
C ALA A 338 0.21 6.39 -4.51
N ALA A 339 -0.18 7.28 -5.42
CA ALA A 339 0.23 8.69 -5.38
C ALA A 339 -0.62 9.53 -4.40
#